data_AF-A0A3C1UCR1-F1
#
_entry.id   AF-A0A3C1UCR1-F1
#
_cell.length_a   1.000
_cell.length_b   1.000
_cell.length_c   1.000
_cell.angle_alpha   90.00
_cell.angle_beta   90.00
_cell.angle_gamma   90.00
#
_symmetry.space_group_name_H-M   'P 1'
#
loop_
_entity.id
_entity.type
_entity.pdbx_description
1 polymer ?
#
loop_
_entity_poly.entity_id
_entity_poly.type
_entity_poly.pdbx_seq_one_letter_code
_entity_poly.pdbx_strand_id
1 'polypeptide(L)'
;LQLGGSTVVLQFNPERIRSSAAKVDAASLKARKCFLCSENQPQEQEMIPWHGKYKIQVNPYPIFPRHLTIANMQHVYQSIVGRVGDMLRLSADLPEFVLFYNGPKCGASAPDHMHFQAGNKGFMPFCDEYQSGSVTVEAFAHGKINYCASSP
;
A
#
# COMPACT_ATOMS: atom_id res chain seq x y z
N LEU A 1 -16.28 16.96 -1.54
CA LEU A 1 -16.55 17.79 -2.73
C LEU A 1 -16.78 16.86 -3.93
N GLN A 2 -17.67 17.22 -4.85
CA GLN A 2 -18.00 16.38 -6.01
C GLN A 2 -17.21 16.85 -7.23
N LEU A 3 -16.46 15.95 -7.88
CA LEU A 3 -15.70 16.24 -9.11
C LEU A 3 -15.87 15.10 -10.11
N GLY A 4 -16.37 15.40 -11.31
CA GLY A 4 -16.48 14.40 -12.39
C GLY A 4 -17.35 13.19 -12.04
N GLY A 5 -18.33 13.33 -11.13
CA GLY A 5 -19.16 12.21 -10.65
C GLY A 5 -18.55 11.42 -9.49
N SER A 6 -17.36 11.78 -9.01
CA SER A 6 -16.70 11.14 -7.88
C SER A 6 -16.70 12.00 -6.63
N THR A 7 -16.84 11.36 -5.47
CA THR A 7 -16.72 11.98 -4.16
C THR A 7 -15.25 12.14 -3.79
N VAL A 8 -14.79 13.38 -3.72
CA VAL A 8 -13.43 13.72 -3.31
C VAL A 8 -13.44 14.25 -1.87
N VAL A 9 -12.56 13.71 -1.04
CA VAL A 9 -12.35 14.15 0.35
C VAL A 9 -11.00 14.85 0.46
N LEU A 10 -11.01 16.09 0.93
CA LEU A 10 -9.79 16.83 1.25
C LEU A 10 -9.42 16.58 2.72
N GLN A 11 -8.17 16.20 2.96
CA GLN A 11 -7.65 15.97 4.32
C GLN A 11 -6.45 16.87 4.57
N PHE A 12 -6.44 17.54 5.73
CA PHE A 12 -5.29 18.28 6.20
C PHE A 12 -4.46 17.42 7.16
N ASN A 13 -3.28 16.99 6.70
CA ASN A 13 -2.35 16.17 7.49
C ASN A 13 -0.93 16.73 7.32
N PRO A 14 -0.51 17.70 8.16
CA PRO A 14 0.75 18.43 7.95
C PRO A 14 1.98 17.52 7.98
N GLU A 15 1.99 16.48 8.81
CA GLU A 15 3.13 15.56 8.91
C GLU A 15 3.31 14.70 7.64
N ARG A 16 2.29 14.58 6.77
CA ARG A 16 2.40 13.85 5.51
C ARG A 16 3.36 14.49 4.52
N ILE A 17 3.75 15.76 4.70
CA ILE A 17 4.75 16.38 3.83
C ILE A 17 6.07 15.59 3.84
N ARG A 18 6.43 14.95 4.96
CA ARG A 18 7.63 14.11 5.09
C ARG A 18 7.61 12.91 4.13
N SER A 19 6.43 12.33 3.91
CA SER A 19 6.24 11.19 3.02
C SER A 19 6.00 11.64 1.58
N SER A 20 5.17 12.67 1.37
CA SER A 20 4.79 13.17 0.04
C SER A 20 5.91 13.91 -0.69
N ALA A 21 6.80 14.59 0.04
CA ALA A 21 7.95 15.30 -0.53
C ALA A 21 9.26 14.50 -0.43
N ALA A 22 9.18 13.20 -0.14
CA ALA A 22 10.36 12.35 -0.06
C ALA A 22 11.11 12.37 -1.41
N LYS A 23 12.41 12.68 -1.36
CA LYS A 23 13.27 12.62 -2.55
C LYS A 23 13.48 11.18 -2.96
N VAL A 24 13.04 10.85 -4.18
CA VAL A 24 13.08 9.50 -4.75
C VAL A 24 14.04 9.38 -5.94
N ASP A 25 14.85 10.40 -6.19
CA ASP A 25 15.93 10.31 -7.18
C ASP A 25 17.03 9.35 -6.73
N ALA A 26 17.75 8.76 -7.68
CA ALA A 26 18.72 7.71 -7.42
C ALA A 26 19.84 8.15 -6.47
N ALA A 27 20.26 9.42 -6.51
CA ALA A 27 21.31 9.93 -5.63
C ALA A 27 20.80 10.02 -4.19
N SER A 28 19.60 10.57 -3.99
CA SER A 28 18.94 10.65 -2.67
C SER A 28 18.65 9.27 -2.08
N LEU A 29 18.18 8.31 -2.89
CA LEU A 29 17.92 6.94 -2.43
C LEU A 29 19.20 6.24 -1.98
N LYS A 30 20.31 6.42 -2.71
CA LYS A 30 21.61 5.85 -2.34
C LYS A 30 22.21 6.49 -1.08
N ALA A 31 21.93 7.78 -0.86
CA ALA A 31 22.47 8.53 0.27
C ALA A 31 21.71 8.30 1.58
N ARG A 32 20.44 7.86 1.52
CA ARG A 32 19.62 7.61 2.71
C ARG A 32 19.62 6.14 3.09
N LYS A 33 19.46 5.87 4.39
CA LYS A 33 19.11 4.54 4.88
C LYS A 33 17.65 4.25 4.55
N CYS A 34 17.35 3.06 4.03
CA CYS A 34 15.97 2.66 3.74
C CYS A 34 15.20 2.46 5.05
N PHE A 35 14.18 3.29 5.29
CA PHE A 35 13.36 3.28 6.51
C PHE A 35 12.42 2.07 6.62
N LEU A 36 12.35 1.23 5.58
CA LEU A 36 11.62 -0.05 5.60
C LEU A 36 12.52 -1.24 5.96
N CYS A 37 13.85 -1.08 5.93
CA CYS A 37 14.77 -2.11 6.41
C CYS A 37 14.79 -2.14 7.94
N SER A 38 14.70 -3.33 8.52
CA SER A 38 14.52 -3.51 9.97
C SER A 38 15.67 -2.89 10.78
N GLU A 39 16.90 -2.96 10.28
CA GLU A 39 18.09 -2.39 10.92
C GLU A 39 18.10 -0.85 10.95
N ASN A 40 17.24 -0.19 10.17
CA ASN A 40 17.12 1.26 10.11
C ASN A 40 15.82 1.76 10.75
N GLN A 41 15.00 0.87 11.31
CA GLN A 41 13.75 1.22 11.98
C GLN A 41 13.99 1.57 13.46
N PRO A 42 13.13 2.41 14.06
CA PRO A 42 13.14 2.62 15.51
C PRO A 42 12.95 1.30 16.26
N GLN A 43 13.59 1.17 17.42
CA GLN A 43 13.54 -0.07 18.20
C GLN A 43 12.13 -0.38 18.71
N GLU A 44 11.35 0.65 18.98
CA GLU A 44 9.95 0.60 19.38
C GLU A 44 8.99 0.18 18.25
N GLN A 45 9.47 0.10 17.00
CA GLN A 45 8.63 -0.26 15.87
C GLN A 45 8.32 -1.77 15.90
N GLU A 46 7.15 -2.11 16.42
CA GLU A 46 6.64 -3.47 16.39
C GLU A 46 6.28 -3.94 14.97
N MET A 47 6.32 -5.27 14.79
CA MET A 47 5.99 -5.92 13.53
C MET A 47 5.32 -7.27 13.76
N ILE A 48 4.41 -7.62 12.84
CA ILE A 48 3.84 -8.96 12.74
C ILE A 48 4.42 -9.61 11.48
N PRO A 49 5.14 -10.75 11.59
CA PRO A 49 5.63 -11.46 10.43
C PRO A 49 4.47 -12.13 9.70
N TRP A 50 4.45 -12.03 8.37
CA TRP A 50 3.45 -12.69 7.52
C TRP A 50 4.16 -13.65 6.56
N HIS A 51 3.96 -14.96 6.80
CA HIS A 51 4.57 -16.08 6.07
C HIS A 51 6.08 -15.94 5.81
N GLY A 52 6.83 -15.32 6.72
CA GLY A 52 8.28 -15.11 6.60
C GLY A 52 8.72 -14.20 5.45
N LYS A 53 7.79 -13.65 4.66
CA LYS A 53 8.08 -12.87 3.44
C LYS A 53 7.85 -11.39 3.63
N TYR A 54 6.85 -11.02 4.43
CA TYR A 54 6.50 -9.63 4.70
C TYR A 54 6.43 -9.38 6.20
N LYS A 55 6.61 -8.12 6.59
CA LYS A 55 6.31 -7.60 7.93
C LYS A 55 5.17 -6.60 7.85
N ILE A 56 4.19 -6.76 8.72
CA ILE A 56 3.04 -5.86 8.86
C ILE A 56 3.34 -4.91 10.02
N GLN A 57 3.31 -3.61 9.74
CA GLN A 57 3.67 -2.56 10.69
C GLN A 57 2.69 -1.41 10.62
N VAL A 58 2.51 -0.66 11.71
CA VAL A 58 1.78 0.61 11.67
C VAL A 58 2.56 1.60 10.80
N ASN A 59 1.87 2.32 9.92
CA ASN A 59 2.49 3.34 9.09
C ASN A 59 2.91 4.53 9.96
N PRO A 60 4.17 4.99 9.93
CA PRO A 60 4.66 6.09 10.77
C PRO A 60 4.03 7.45 10.43
N TYR A 61 3.46 7.60 9.24
CA TYR A 61 2.78 8.81 8.77
C TYR A 61 1.37 8.44 8.25
N PRO A 62 0.46 8.04 9.15
CA PRO A 62 -0.83 7.48 8.79
C PRO A 62 -1.71 8.52 8.08
N ILE A 63 -2.47 8.06 7.07
CA ILE A 63 -3.58 8.81 6.46
C ILE A 63 -4.89 8.29 7.05
N PHE A 64 -5.00 6.96 7.11
CA PHE A 64 -6.13 6.26 7.69
C PHE A 64 -5.99 6.17 9.21
N PRO A 65 -7.10 6.19 9.98
CA PRO A 65 -7.08 5.92 11.42
C PRO A 65 -6.33 4.63 11.77
N ARG A 66 -6.49 3.58 10.96
CA ARG A 66 -5.65 2.38 10.98
C ARG A 66 -4.97 2.24 9.63
N HIS A 67 -3.69 2.61 9.59
CA HIS A 67 -2.86 2.55 8.38
C HIS A 67 -1.70 1.59 8.60
N LEU A 68 -1.58 0.58 7.75
CA LEU A 68 -0.50 -0.41 7.77
C LEU A 68 0.45 -0.19 6.60
N THR A 69 1.73 -0.40 6.88
CA THR A 69 2.78 -0.64 5.88
C THR A 69 3.17 -2.11 5.93
N ILE A 70 3.11 -2.79 4.79
CA ILE A 70 3.37 -4.23 4.68
C ILE A 70 4.60 -4.41 3.77
N ALA A 71 5.79 -4.32 4.36
CA ALA A 71 7.06 -4.31 3.63
C ALA A 71 7.61 -5.73 3.48
N ASN A 72 8.32 -6.00 2.38
CA ASN A 72 9.08 -7.24 2.24
C ASN A 72 10.19 -7.29 3.29
N MET A 73 10.45 -8.47 3.85
CA MET A 73 11.54 -8.66 4.83
C MET A 73 12.91 -8.36 4.23
N GLN A 74 13.09 -8.59 2.92
CA GLN A 74 14.30 -8.29 2.18
C GLN A 74 14.18 -6.95 1.45
N HIS A 75 15.30 -6.23 1.33
CA HIS A 75 15.38 -5.02 0.53
C HIS A 75 15.38 -5.39 -0.97
N VAL A 76 14.20 -5.40 -1.57
CA VAL A 76 13.99 -5.67 -3.00
C VAL A 76 13.15 -4.57 -3.64
N TYR A 77 13.40 -4.23 -4.90
CA TYR A 77 12.72 -3.13 -5.59
C TYR A 77 11.18 -3.22 -5.55
N GLN A 78 10.52 -2.06 -5.48
CA GLN A 78 9.07 -1.93 -5.51
C GLN A 78 8.52 -2.39 -6.86
N SER A 79 7.96 -3.60 -6.91
CA SER A 79 7.43 -4.21 -8.14
C SER A 79 6.30 -5.20 -7.83
N ILE A 80 5.17 -5.02 -8.49
CA ILE A 80 4.00 -5.91 -8.37
C ILE A 80 4.21 -7.27 -9.05
N VAL A 81 5.18 -7.38 -9.96
CA VAL A 81 5.46 -8.61 -10.72
C VAL A 81 5.75 -9.76 -9.75
N GLY A 82 4.99 -10.85 -9.90
CA GLY A 82 5.10 -12.05 -9.04
C GLY A 82 4.49 -11.91 -7.65
N ARG A 83 3.75 -10.83 -7.35
CA ARG A 83 3.22 -10.55 -5.99
C ARG A 83 1.70 -10.37 -5.92
N VAL A 84 0.98 -10.46 -7.04
CA VAL A 84 -0.49 -10.39 -7.06
C VAL A 84 -1.10 -11.49 -6.16
N GLY A 85 -0.56 -12.70 -6.19
CA GLY A 85 -1.02 -13.79 -5.31
C GLY A 85 -0.80 -13.49 -3.82
N ASP A 86 0.28 -12.80 -3.46
CA ASP A 86 0.51 -12.37 -2.07
C ASP A 86 -0.50 -11.29 -1.67
N MET A 87 -0.76 -10.34 -2.57
CA MET A 87 -1.73 -9.26 -2.36
C MET A 87 -3.13 -9.84 -2.10
N LEU A 88 -3.55 -10.85 -2.87
CA LEU A 88 -4.85 -11.52 -2.67
C LEU A 88 -4.93 -12.22 -1.31
N ARG A 89 -3.90 -12.97 -0.91
CA ARG A 89 -3.88 -13.66 0.40
C ARG A 89 -3.85 -12.66 1.56
N LEU A 90 -3.03 -11.62 1.46
CA LEU A 90 -3.02 -10.52 2.46
C LEU A 90 -4.39 -9.87 2.58
N SER A 91 -5.12 -9.66 1.48
CA SER A 91 -6.46 -9.08 1.52
C SER A 91 -7.49 -9.99 2.18
N ALA A 92 -7.34 -11.31 2.05
CA ALA A 92 -8.17 -12.29 2.76
C ALA A 92 -7.85 -12.33 4.25
N ASP A 93 -6.57 -12.23 4.63
CA ASP A 93 -6.14 -12.25 6.04
C ASP A 93 -6.42 -10.91 6.76
N LEU A 94 -6.63 -9.82 6.02
CA LEU A 94 -6.92 -8.48 6.54
C LEU A 94 -8.31 -8.00 6.10
N PRO A 95 -9.40 -8.70 6.47
CA PRO A 95 -10.74 -8.44 5.93
C PRO A 95 -11.29 -7.06 6.30
N GLU A 96 -10.78 -6.42 7.36
CA GLU A 96 -11.19 -5.09 7.81
C GLU A 96 -10.45 -3.95 7.07
N PHE A 97 -9.55 -4.29 6.15
CA PHE A 97 -8.72 -3.32 5.44
C PHE A 97 -8.97 -3.36 3.93
N VAL A 98 -8.69 -2.22 3.30
CA VAL A 98 -8.48 -2.12 1.85
C VAL A 98 -6.98 -2.12 1.61
N LEU A 99 -6.51 -3.17 0.93
CA LEU A 99 -5.11 -3.33 0.55
C LEU A 99 -4.85 -2.65 -0.80
N PHE A 100 -3.77 -1.86 -0.89
CA PHE A 100 -3.40 -1.16 -2.12
C PHE A 100 -1.88 -1.17 -2.34
N TYR A 101 -1.50 -0.95 -3.59
CA TYR A 101 -0.13 -0.93 -4.06
C TYR A 101 0.11 0.33 -4.90
N ASN A 102 1.15 1.09 -4.55
CA ASN A 102 1.62 2.21 -5.35
C ASN A 102 2.86 1.77 -6.11
N GLY A 103 2.82 1.85 -7.44
CA GLY A 103 3.99 1.61 -8.29
C GLY A 103 5.16 2.53 -7.97
N PRO A 104 6.41 2.17 -8.35
CA PRO A 104 7.60 2.94 -8.01
C PRO A 104 7.59 4.39 -8.55
N LYS A 105 6.81 4.67 -9.60
CA LYS A 105 6.62 6.01 -10.17
C LYS A 105 5.23 6.60 -9.89
N CYS A 106 4.46 5.97 -9.00
CA CYS A 106 3.06 6.29 -8.72
C CYS A 106 2.87 6.68 -7.25
N GLY A 107 3.83 7.42 -6.67
CA GLY A 107 3.73 7.91 -5.29
C GLY A 107 4.22 6.95 -4.20
N ALA A 108 5.06 5.96 -4.53
CA ALA A 108 5.79 5.18 -3.55
C ALA A 108 6.91 6.01 -2.92
N SER A 109 6.94 6.12 -1.59
CA SER A 109 7.99 6.86 -0.84
C SER A 109 9.29 6.06 -0.67
N ALA A 110 9.26 4.76 -0.97
CA ALA A 110 10.40 3.85 -1.05
C ALA A 110 10.30 3.02 -2.33
N PRO A 111 10.65 3.59 -3.50
CA PRO A 111 10.62 2.84 -4.77
C PRO A 111 11.68 1.72 -4.82
N ASP A 112 12.66 1.77 -3.93
CA ASP A 112 13.74 0.81 -3.77
C ASP A 112 13.40 -0.37 -2.85
N HIS A 113 12.28 -0.33 -2.12
CA HIS A 113 11.88 -1.41 -1.19
C HIS A 113 10.40 -1.78 -1.36
N MET A 114 10.14 -3.04 -1.66
CA MET A 114 8.81 -3.58 -1.89
C MET A 114 7.90 -3.45 -0.67
N HIS A 115 6.74 -2.83 -0.84
CA HIS A 115 5.71 -2.74 0.18
C HIS A 115 4.30 -2.60 -0.40
N PHE A 116 3.34 -3.17 0.31
CA PHE A 116 1.92 -2.83 0.20
C PHE A 116 1.53 -1.85 1.31
N GLN A 117 0.37 -1.24 1.17
CA GLN A 117 -0.26 -0.43 2.22
C GLN A 117 -1.70 -0.90 2.43
N ALA A 118 -2.20 -0.76 3.65
CA ALA A 118 -3.58 -1.11 3.95
C ALA A 118 -4.23 -0.03 4.85
N GLY A 119 -5.39 0.47 4.44
CA GLY A 119 -6.20 1.40 5.24
C GLY A 119 -7.49 0.73 5.72
N ASN A 120 -8.01 1.08 6.89
CA ASN A 120 -9.30 0.52 7.34
C ASN A 120 -10.43 0.82 6.34
N LYS A 121 -11.33 -0.15 6.16
CA LYS A 121 -12.56 0.01 5.40
C LYS A 121 -13.45 1.13 5.97
N GLY A 122 -14.34 1.66 5.12
CA GLY A 122 -15.29 2.72 5.48
C GLY A 122 -14.69 4.12 5.58
N PHE A 123 -13.41 4.30 5.28
CA PHE A 123 -12.77 5.62 5.26
C PHE A 123 -12.51 6.14 3.84
N MET A 124 -12.31 5.26 2.87
CA MET A 124 -12.14 5.64 1.47
C MET A 124 -13.52 5.78 0.81
N PRO A 125 -13.84 6.92 0.17
CA PRO A 125 -15.12 7.10 -0.56
C PRO A 125 -15.37 6.00 -1.59
N PHE A 126 -14.29 5.50 -2.20
CA PHE A 126 -14.32 4.37 -3.13
C PHE A 126 -15.04 3.12 -2.55
N CYS A 127 -14.94 2.86 -1.24
CA CYS A 127 -15.61 1.70 -0.64
C CYS A 127 -17.13 1.79 -0.82
N ASP A 128 -17.68 2.98 -0.58
CA ASP A 128 -19.12 3.22 -0.67
C ASP A 128 -19.56 3.30 -2.14
N GLU A 129 -18.76 3.95 -3.00
CA GLU A 129 -19.02 4.05 -4.44
C GLU A 129 -18.99 2.68 -5.15
N TYR A 130 -18.10 1.79 -4.72
CA TYR A 130 -18.04 0.42 -5.22
C TYR A 130 -19.29 -0.37 -4.81
N GLN A 131 -19.72 -0.24 -3.55
CA GLN A 131 -20.93 -0.90 -3.07
C GLN A 131 -22.21 -0.38 -3.75
N SER A 132 -22.26 0.90 -4.09
CA SER A 132 -23.42 1.50 -4.79
C SER A 132 -23.45 1.19 -6.29
N GLY A 133 -22.42 0.52 -6.83
CA GLY A 133 -22.30 0.24 -8.27
C GLY A 133 -21.96 1.48 -9.11
N SER A 134 -21.52 2.57 -8.47
CA SER A 134 -21.18 3.83 -9.14
C SER A 134 -19.80 3.81 -9.79
N VAL A 135 -19.01 2.77 -9.53
CA VAL A 135 -17.67 2.59 -10.11
C VAL A 135 -17.74 1.58 -11.25
N THR A 136 -17.30 1.98 -12.44
CA THR A 136 -17.01 1.04 -13.52
C THR A 136 -15.59 0.49 -13.32
N VAL A 137 -15.46 -0.81 -13.04
CA VAL A 137 -14.14 -1.46 -12.96
C VAL A 137 -13.73 -1.87 -14.37
N GLU A 138 -12.86 -1.10 -15.00
CA GLU A 138 -12.20 -1.52 -16.23
C GLU A 138 -11.00 -2.42 -15.91
N ALA A 139 -11.18 -3.72 -16.05
CA ALA A 139 -10.09 -4.68 -15.94
C ALA A 139 -9.25 -4.66 -17.22
N PHE A 140 -8.17 -3.88 -17.25
CA PHE A 140 -7.17 -3.95 -18.31
C PHE A 140 -6.27 -5.16 -18.08
N ALA A 141 -6.60 -6.29 -18.69
CA ALA A 141 -5.74 -7.46 -18.70
C ALA A 141 -4.52 -7.23 -19.61
N HIS A 142 -3.46 -6.60 -19.09
CA HIS A 142 -2.13 -6.77 -19.67
C HIS A 142 -1.53 -8.08 -19.13
N GLY A 143 -1.83 -9.17 -19.82
CA GLY A 143 -1.36 -10.52 -19.50
C GLY A 143 -2.45 -11.41 -18.87
N LYS A 144 -2.46 -12.69 -19.24
CA LYS A 144 -3.38 -13.70 -18.70
C LYS A 144 -3.13 -13.87 -17.20
N ILE A 145 -3.97 -13.27 -16.37
CA ILE A 145 -4.06 -13.59 -14.94
C ILE A 145 -5.11 -14.68 -14.80
N ASN A 146 -4.67 -15.94 -14.83
CA ASN A 146 -5.52 -17.08 -14.49
C ASN A 146 -5.58 -17.18 -12.96
N TYR A 147 -6.70 -16.79 -12.36
CA TYR A 147 -6.99 -17.11 -10.96
C TYR A 147 -8.20 -18.04 -10.92
N CYS A 148 -7.99 -19.32 -10.58
CA CYS A 148 -9.07 -20.20 -10.14
C CYS A 148 -9.40 -19.83 -8.68
N ALA A 149 -10.40 -18.98 -8.49
CA ALA A 149 -11.10 -18.93 -7.22
C ALA A 149 -12.07 -20.13 -7.20
N SER A 150 -11.66 -21.25 -6.61
CA SER A 150 -12.62 -22.25 -6.13
C SER A 150 -13.10 -21.79 -4.76
N SER A 151 -14.30 -21.22 -4.70
CA SER A 151 -15.02 -21.03 -3.43
C SER A 151 -15.67 -22.36 -3.00
N PRO A 152 -15.78 -22.65 -1.69
CA PRO A 152 -16.87 -23.46 -1.16
C PRO A 152 -18.21 -22.73 -1.27
#